data_AF-A0A0E0KSB9-F1
#
_entry.id   AF-A0A0E0KSB9-F1
#
_cell.length_a   1.000
_cell.length_b   1.000
_cell.length_c   1.000
_cell.angle_alpha   90.00
_cell.angle_beta   90.00
_cell.angle_gamma   90.00
#
_symmetry.space_group_name_H-M   'P 1'
#
loop_
_entity.id
_entity.type
_entity.pdbx_description
1 polymer ?
#
loop_
_entity_poly.entity_id
_entity_poly.type
_entity_poly.pdbx_seq_one_letter_code
_entity_poly.pdbx_strand_id
1 'polypeptide(L)'
;MYSANHWGGSFEIAADGAAEDDHSRNMDLDRGALSARQHQLDETQQSWLLGPPEAKKKDKYVDLGCVVVKRKLLWWVLWTLLAAFILIGLPIIIAKSIPKKKPHAPPPDQYTDALHKALLFFNAQKSGRLPKNNGIKWRGNSGLSDGSDLTDVKGGLVGGYYDAGDNIKFHFPLAFSMTMLSWSVIEYSAKYKAVGEYDHVRELIKWGTDYLLLTFNSSASTIDKVYSQVGIAKINGTQPDDHYCWNRPEDMAYPRPVQTASSAPDLGGEMAAALAAASIVFRDNAAYSKKLVNGAAAVYKFARSSRRTPYSRGNQYIEYYYNSTNYWDEYMWSAAWMYYATGNNTYITFATDPRLPKNAKAFYSILDFSVFSWDNKLPGAELLLSRLRMFLNPGYPYEESLIGYHNTTSMNMCMYFPRFGAFNFTKGGLAQFNHGKGQPLQYAVANSFLAALYADYMESVNVPGWYCGPNFMTVDDLRSFARSQVNYILGDNPKKMSYVVGYGKKYPRRLHHRGASTPHNGIKYSCTGGYKWRNAKGADPNLLVGAMVGGPDKNDQFKDARLTYAQNEPTLVGNAGLVAALVALTNSGRGAGVTAVDKNTMFSAVPPMFPATPPPPSKWKP
;
A
#
# COMPACT_ATOMS: atom_id res chain seq x y z
N MET A 1 40.92 -17.36 -11.40
CA MET A 1 41.70 -17.12 -12.63
C MET A 1 40.74 -16.73 -13.75
N TYR A 2 41.17 -15.84 -14.65
CA TYR A 2 40.58 -15.43 -15.94
C TYR A 2 39.04 -15.43 -16.12
N SER A 3 38.49 -14.21 -16.24
CA SER A 3 37.34 -13.92 -17.10
C SER A 3 37.78 -13.79 -18.57
N ALA A 4 36.83 -13.93 -19.51
CA ALA A 4 37.09 -13.80 -20.96
C ALA A 4 36.39 -12.56 -21.56
N ASN A 5 37.14 -11.75 -22.31
CA ASN A 5 36.69 -10.56 -23.06
C ASN A 5 36.91 -10.74 -24.57
N HIS A 6 36.00 -10.21 -25.41
CA HIS A 6 36.05 -10.15 -26.88
C HIS A 6 34.91 -9.24 -27.39
N TRP A 7 35.03 -8.23 -28.28
CA TRP A 7 36.12 -7.36 -28.77
C TRP A 7 35.76 -5.88 -28.36
N GLY A 8 36.19 -4.71 -28.89
CA GLY A 8 36.90 -4.27 -30.11
C GLY A 8 35.97 -4.09 -31.33
N GLY A 9 36.00 -3.02 -32.14
CA GLY A 9 36.67 -1.70 -32.11
C GLY A 9 36.00 -0.80 -33.19
N SER A 10 35.78 0.50 -32.99
CA SER A 10 36.72 1.65 -33.08
C SER A 10 37.12 2.07 -34.52
N PHE A 11 36.80 3.32 -34.89
CA PHE A 11 37.71 4.25 -35.57
C PHE A 11 37.24 5.71 -35.41
N GLU A 12 38.18 6.63 -35.17
CA GLU A 12 37.96 8.09 -35.10
C GLU A 12 38.72 8.80 -36.24
N ILE A 13 38.41 10.07 -36.51
CA ILE A 13 39.38 11.14 -36.89
C ILE A 13 38.66 12.50 -36.78
N ALA A 14 39.41 13.57 -36.47
CA ALA A 14 38.88 14.90 -36.14
C ALA A 14 39.70 16.05 -36.75
N ALA A 15 39.06 17.22 -36.85
CA ALA A 15 39.60 18.60 -36.91
C ALA A 15 38.42 19.52 -36.54
N ASP A 16 38.51 20.53 -35.66
CA ASP A 16 39.37 21.73 -35.63
C ASP A 16 39.15 22.65 -36.85
N GLY A 17 38.85 23.95 -36.69
CA GLY A 17 38.58 24.74 -35.47
C GLY A 17 38.45 26.25 -35.76
N ALA A 18 38.17 27.07 -34.72
CA ALA A 18 38.14 28.56 -34.73
C ALA A 18 37.07 29.24 -35.65
N ALA A 19 36.79 30.54 -35.56
CA ALA A 19 36.64 31.49 -34.43
C ALA A 19 36.03 32.82 -34.96
N GLU A 20 35.62 33.73 -34.06
CA GLU A 20 35.34 35.17 -34.31
C GLU A 20 34.18 35.54 -35.29
N ASP A 21 33.63 36.76 -35.29
CA ASP A 21 33.11 37.55 -34.14
C ASP A 21 32.06 38.55 -34.65
N ASP A 22 31.47 39.36 -33.76
CA ASP A 22 30.45 40.38 -34.03
C ASP A 22 30.88 41.47 -35.03
N HIS A 23 29.97 41.90 -35.92
CA HIS A 23 29.72 43.34 -36.08
C HIS A 23 28.37 43.72 -36.71
N SER A 24 27.82 44.83 -36.22
CA SER A 24 26.53 45.41 -36.61
C SER A 24 26.65 46.56 -37.62
N ARG A 25 25.58 46.84 -38.40
CA ARG A 25 24.90 48.17 -38.48
C ARG A 25 23.74 48.33 -39.51
N ASN A 26 22.59 48.78 -38.98
CA ASN A 26 21.73 49.90 -39.39
C ASN A 26 20.96 50.01 -40.74
N MET A 27 19.76 50.63 -40.58
CA MET A 27 18.98 51.52 -41.48
C MET A 27 18.15 50.93 -42.64
N ASP A 28 16.87 50.71 -42.34
CA ASP A 28 15.73 51.61 -42.63
C ASP A 28 15.42 52.14 -44.05
N LEU A 29 14.12 52.49 -44.20
CA LEU A 29 13.48 53.37 -45.21
C LEU A 29 13.14 52.79 -46.59
N ASP A 30 12.02 52.07 -46.60
CA ASP A 30 10.83 52.30 -47.42
C ASP A 30 10.87 53.49 -48.44
N ARG A 31 10.83 53.19 -49.75
CA ARG A 31 9.69 53.56 -50.63
C ARG A 31 9.80 53.10 -52.09
N GLY A 32 8.68 52.63 -52.61
CA GLY A 32 8.05 53.22 -53.80
C GLY A 32 8.69 53.11 -55.19
N ALA A 33 8.14 52.18 -55.98
CA ALA A 33 7.68 52.38 -57.36
C ALA A 33 8.66 52.35 -58.57
N LEU A 34 8.21 51.59 -59.58
CA LEU A 34 8.44 51.68 -61.04
C LEU A 34 9.72 51.10 -61.69
N SER A 35 9.52 50.80 -62.97
CA SER A 35 10.48 50.45 -64.03
C SER A 35 11.19 49.09 -63.95
N ALA A 36 10.62 48.12 -64.66
CA ALA A 36 11.39 46.96 -65.11
C ALA A 36 12.31 47.36 -66.29
N ARG A 37 13.44 46.66 -66.41
CA ARG A 37 14.28 46.60 -67.62
C ARG A 37 13.43 46.16 -68.84
N GLN A 38 13.80 46.42 -70.10
CA GLN A 38 15.15 46.69 -70.61
C GLN A 38 15.11 47.53 -71.90
N HIS A 39 16.12 48.39 -72.10
CA HIS A 39 16.39 49.05 -73.39
C HIS A 39 17.38 48.20 -74.21
N GLN A 40 17.21 48.19 -75.54
CA GLN A 40 18.23 48.16 -76.63
C GLN A 40 19.43 47.18 -76.54
N LEU A 41 20.01 46.69 -77.65
CA LEU A 41 20.13 47.28 -79.00
C LEU A 41 19.61 46.36 -80.12
N ASP A 42 19.65 46.92 -81.34
CA ASP A 42 19.08 46.41 -82.59
C ASP A 42 20.20 46.24 -83.63
N GLU A 43 20.22 45.13 -84.39
CA GLU A 43 21.13 44.92 -85.51
C GLU A 43 20.36 44.89 -86.85
N THR A 44 20.18 46.10 -87.38
CA THR A 44 20.11 46.42 -88.82
C THR A 44 19.13 45.64 -89.71
N GLN A 45 17.91 46.18 -89.80
CA GLN A 45 17.22 46.55 -91.05
C GLN A 45 16.83 45.48 -92.13
N GLN A 46 15.51 45.32 -92.21
CA GLN A 46 14.66 45.42 -93.42
C GLN A 46 14.49 44.24 -94.41
N SER A 47 13.21 43.84 -94.54
CA SER A 47 12.54 43.19 -95.69
C SER A 47 12.91 41.69 -95.92
N TRP A 48 12.01 40.82 -96.40
CA TRP A 48 10.87 41.01 -97.31
C TRP A 48 9.48 40.56 -96.81
N LEU A 49 8.48 40.91 -97.63
CA LEU A 49 7.03 40.84 -97.51
C LEU A 49 6.38 39.52 -97.05
N LEU A 50 5.43 39.66 -96.12
CA LEU A 50 4.01 39.25 -96.22
C LEU A 50 3.60 38.05 -97.14
N GLY A 51 3.02 37.01 -96.54
CA GLY A 51 2.23 35.96 -97.22
C GLY A 51 1.44 35.07 -96.21
N PRO A 52 0.12 34.77 -96.37
CA PRO A 52 -0.72 34.22 -95.29
C PRO A 52 -1.38 32.84 -95.65
N PRO A 53 -2.49 32.38 -95.01
CA PRO A 53 -2.58 31.88 -93.63
C PRO A 53 -3.29 30.49 -93.50
N GLU A 54 -3.60 30.10 -92.24
CA GLU A 54 -4.52 29.03 -91.77
C GLU A 54 -4.10 27.54 -91.83
N ALA A 55 -4.08 26.89 -90.65
CA ALA A 55 -5.15 25.97 -90.23
C ALA A 55 -5.02 25.55 -88.74
N LYS A 56 -6.12 25.56 -87.97
CA LYS A 56 -6.15 25.15 -86.54
C LYS A 56 -6.33 23.63 -86.38
N LYS A 57 -5.62 23.00 -85.44
CA LYS A 57 -6.01 21.70 -84.82
C LYS A 57 -5.84 21.75 -83.29
N LYS A 58 -6.80 21.20 -82.57
CA LYS A 58 -6.95 21.30 -81.10
C LYS A 58 -6.24 20.19 -80.32
N ASP A 59 -5.77 20.56 -79.12
CA ASP A 59 -5.71 19.84 -77.84
C ASP A 59 -5.37 18.34 -77.81
N LYS A 60 -4.28 17.98 -77.11
CA LYS A 60 -4.06 16.60 -76.62
C LYS A 60 -3.15 16.43 -75.40
N TYR A 61 -2.61 17.52 -74.86
CA TYR A 61 -1.62 17.52 -73.78
C TYR A 61 -2.09 18.39 -72.61
N VAL A 62 -1.53 18.13 -71.43
CA VAL A 62 -1.63 18.94 -70.21
C VAL A 62 -0.21 19.30 -69.83
N ASP A 63 0.05 20.59 -69.66
CA ASP A 63 1.33 21.08 -69.14
C ASP A 63 1.26 21.14 -67.60
N LEU A 64 2.32 20.68 -66.94
CA LEU A 64 2.50 20.72 -65.49
C LEU A 64 3.73 21.57 -65.10
N GLY A 65 4.08 22.56 -65.93
CA GLY A 65 5.11 23.56 -65.69
C GLY A 65 6.54 23.10 -66.01
N CYS A 66 6.84 21.82 -65.74
CA CYS A 66 8.14 21.21 -66.08
C CYS A 66 8.02 19.98 -67.00
N VAL A 67 6.81 19.45 -67.25
CA VAL A 67 6.59 18.27 -68.11
C VAL A 67 5.24 18.39 -68.84
N VAL A 68 5.26 18.21 -70.17
CA VAL A 68 4.06 18.19 -71.02
C VAL A 68 3.57 16.76 -71.24
N VAL A 69 2.47 16.38 -70.60
CA VAL A 69 1.97 14.99 -70.56
C VAL A 69 0.72 14.83 -71.44
N LYS A 70 0.61 13.74 -72.22
CA LYS A 70 -0.62 13.42 -72.96
C LYS A 70 -1.80 13.27 -71.99
N ARG A 71 -2.91 13.98 -72.23
CA ARG A 71 -4.07 14.04 -71.31
C ARG A 71 -4.63 12.65 -70.96
N LYS A 72 -4.58 11.69 -71.90
CA LYS A 72 -4.96 10.28 -71.65
C LYS A 72 -4.00 9.56 -70.68
N LEU A 73 -2.69 9.81 -70.76
CA LEU A 73 -1.69 9.16 -69.90
C LEU A 73 -1.83 9.63 -68.45
N LEU A 74 -2.01 10.94 -68.24
CA LEU A 74 -2.28 11.53 -66.94
C LEU A 74 -3.51 10.89 -66.27
N TRP A 75 -4.60 10.72 -67.03
CA TRP A 75 -5.81 10.06 -66.55
C TRP A 75 -5.60 8.57 -66.21
N TRP A 76 -4.81 7.83 -66.99
CA TRP A 76 -4.45 6.45 -66.64
C TRP A 76 -3.63 6.36 -65.35
N VAL A 77 -2.63 7.24 -65.17
CA VAL A 77 -1.83 7.29 -63.93
C VAL A 77 -2.69 7.64 -62.72
N LEU A 78 -3.62 8.59 -62.84
CA LEU A 78 -4.56 8.92 -61.76
C LEU A 78 -5.48 7.75 -61.42
N TRP A 79 -6.01 7.02 -62.42
CA TRP A 79 -6.81 5.82 -62.18
C TRP A 79 -6.00 4.68 -61.56
N THR A 80 -4.75 4.45 -61.95
CA THR A 80 -3.92 3.40 -61.31
C THR A 80 -3.52 3.75 -59.89
N LEU A 81 -3.24 5.03 -59.58
CA LEU A 81 -3.01 5.50 -58.21
C LEU A 81 -4.26 5.39 -57.34
N LEU A 82 -5.44 5.74 -57.87
CA LEU A 82 -6.71 5.59 -57.17
C LEU A 82 -7.04 4.11 -56.93
N ALA A 83 -6.82 3.23 -57.92
CA ALA A 83 -7.01 1.79 -57.79
C ALA A 83 -6.05 1.19 -56.75
N ALA A 84 -4.77 1.57 -56.76
CA ALA A 84 -3.79 1.14 -55.75
C ALA A 84 -4.17 1.65 -54.35
N PHE A 85 -4.67 2.88 -54.23
CA PHE A 85 -5.18 3.41 -52.96
C PHE A 85 -6.40 2.63 -52.46
N ILE A 86 -7.35 2.28 -53.32
CA ILE A 86 -8.55 1.51 -52.95
C ILE A 86 -8.22 0.04 -52.61
N LEU A 87 -7.30 -0.59 -53.36
CA LEU A 87 -6.95 -2.02 -53.20
C LEU A 87 -5.91 -2.29 -52.11
N ILE A 88 -5.04 -1.33 -51.79
CA ILE A 88 -3.92 -1.51 -50.85
C ILE A 88 -3.99 -0.49 -49.70
N GLY A 89 -4.17 0.80 -50.01
CA GLY A 89 -4.26 1.87 -49.01
C GLY A 89 -5.46 1.70 -48.07
N LEU A 90 -6.66 1.57 -48.61
CA LEU A 90 -7.90 1.50 -47.86
C LEU A 90 -7.97 0.29 -46.90
N PRO A 91 -7.59 -0.95 -47.32
CA PRO A 91 -7.55 -2.08 -46.39
C PRO A 91 -6.51 -1.92 -45.28
N ILE A 92 -5.34 -1.32 -45.56
CA ILE A 92 -4.32 -1.05 -44.53
C ILE A 92 -4.81 0.01 -43.54
N ILE A 93 -5.49 1.06 -44.02
CA ILE A 93 -6.11 2.07 -43.16
C ILE A 93 -7.18 1.41 -42.29
N ILE A 94 -8.12 0.66 -42.87
CA ILE A 94 -9.17 -0.06 -42.13
C ILE A 94 -8.56 -1.00 -41.09
N ALA A 95 -7.55 -1.81 -41.44
CA ALA A 95 -6.88 -2.75 -40.52
C ALA A 95 -6.10 -2.05 -39.38
N LYS A 96 -5.67 -0.79 -39.55
CA LYS A 96 -5.06 0.03 -38.50
C LYS A 96 -6.08 0.84 -37.69
N SER A 97 -7.20 1.22 -38.29
CA SER A 97 -8.27 2.03 -37.68
C SER A 97 -9.33 1.21 -36.96
N ILE A 98 -9.48 -0.09 -37.25
CA ILE A 98 -10.27 -1.00 -36.42
C ILE A 98 -9.65 -1.01 -35.02
N PRO A 99 -10.40 -0.64 -33.96
CA PRO A 99 -9.88 -0.69 -32.60
C PRO A 99 -9.65 -2.16 -32.23
N LYS A 100 -8.38 -2.57 -32.20
CA LYS A 100 -7.97 -3.86 -31.65
C LYS A 100 -8.58 -3.97 -30.26
N LYS A 101 -9.53 -4.90 -30.07
CA LYS A 101 -10.05 -5.22 -28.74
C LYS A 101 -8.84 -5.49 -27.85
N LYS A 102 -8.62 -4.65 -26.84
CA LYS A 102 -7.60 -4.93 -25.82
C LYS A 102 -7.86 -6.36 -25.34
N PRO A 103 -6.86 -7.26 -25.33
CA PRO A 103 -7.08 -8.60 -24.79
C PRO A 103 -7.66 -8.42 -23.39
N HIS A 104 -8.76 -9.12 -23.09
CA HIS A 104 -9.35 -9.04 -21.77
C HIS A 104 -8.25 -9.40 -20.76
N ALA A 105 -8.10 -8.58 -19.72
CA ALA A 105 -7.18 -8.90 -18.64
C ALA A 105 -7.52 -10.31 -18.13
N PRO A 106 -6.52 -11.16 -17.83
CA PRO A 106 -6.79 -12.45 -17.24
C PRO A 106 -7.66 -12.26 -15.98
N PRO A 107 -8.57 -13.19 -15.67
CA PRO A 107 -9.39 -13.07 -14.47
C PRO A 107 -8.49 -12.88 -13.25
N PRO A 108 -8.85 -11.98 -12.31
CA PRO A 108 -8.02 -11.68 -11.14
C PRO A 108 -7.70 -12.96 -10.37
N ASP A 109 -6.48 -13.06 -9.84
CA ASP A 109 -6.13 -14.23 -9.04
C ASP A 109 -6.92 -14.28 -7.73
N GLN A 110 -6.94 -15.45 -7.09
CA GLN A 110 -7.76 -15.69 -5.90
C GLN A 110 -7.44 -14.72 -4.75
N TYR A 111 -6.20 -14.20 -4.68
CA TYR A 111 -5.79 -13.25 -3.67
C TYR A 111 -6.20 -11.82 -4.06
N THR A 112 -6.15 -11.47 -5.35
CA THR A 112 -6.69 -10.21 -5.88
C THR A 112 -8.19 -10.08 -5.60
N ASP A 113 -9.00 -11.10 -5.93
CA ASP A 113 -10.46 -11.08 -5.69
C ASP A 113 -10.82 -10.99 -4.19
N ALA A 114 -10.01 -11.59 -3.33
CA ALA A 114 -10.11 -11.43 -1.88
C ALA A 114 -9.66 -10.05 -1.38
N LEU A 115 -8.60 -9.46 -1.96
CA LEU A 115 -8.02 -8.18 -1.56
C LEU A 115 -8.99 -7.02 -1.81
N HIS A 116 -9.61 -6.97 -2.99
CA HIS A 116 -10.71 -6.05 -3.30
C HIS A 116 -11.80 -6.06 -2.21
N LYS A 117 -12.16 -7.25 -1.73
CA LYS A 117 -13.18 -7.40 -0.67
C LYS A 117 -12.62 -6.97 0.68
N ALA A 118 -11.44 -7.44 1.07
CA ALA A 118 -10.83 -7.17 2.38
C ALA A 118 -10.62 -5.67 2.66
N LEU A 119 -10.42 -4.84 1.61
CA LEU A 119 -10.37 -3.38 1.71
C LEU A 119 -11.76 -2.75 1.96
N LEU A 120 -12.84 -3.30 1.41
CA LEU A 120 -14.22 -2.83 1.65
C LEU A 120 -14.66 -2.94 3.11
N PHE A 121 -14.09 -3.88 3.88
CA PHE A 121 -14.33 -3.95 5.33
C PHE A 121 -13.97 -2.64 6.04
N PHE A 122 -12.85 -2.01 5.71
CA PHE A 122 -12.45 -0.75 6.36
C PHE A 122 -13.46 0.36 6.09
N ASN A 123 -14.00 0.47 4.86
CA ASN A 123 -15.10 1.40 4.57
C ASN A 123 -16.35 1.14 5.43
N ALA A 124 -16.59 -0.13 5.81
CA ALA A 124 -17.69 -0.50 6.69
C ALA A 124 -17.40 -0.19 8.18
N GLN A 125 -16.13 -0.08 8.57
CA GLN A 125 -15.69 0.33 9.92
C GLN A 125 -15.54 1.86 10.11
N LYS A 126 -15.52 2.68 9.04
CA LYS A 126 -15.33 4.15 9.16
C LYS A 126 -16.34 4.80 10.12
N SER A 127 -15.87 5.59 11.07
CA SER A 127 -16.66 6.41 12.00
C SER A 127 -16.58 7.88 11.60
N GLY A 128 -17.57 8.70 11.95
CA GLY A 128 -17.60 10.14 11.69
C GLY A 128 -18.53 10.53 10.54
N ARG A 129 -18.15 11.58 9.80
CA ARG A 129 -18.88 12.07 8.61
C ARG A 129 -18.36 11.38 7.35
N LEU A 130 -19.05 10.34 6.89
CA LEU A 130 -18.62 9.50 5.76
C LEU A 130 -18.56 10.28 4.44
N PRO A 131 -17.64 9.91 3.51
CA PRO A 131 -17.63 10.47 2.16
C PRO A 131 -18.88 10.02 1.38
N LYS A 132 -19.35 10.85 0.45
CA LYS A 132 -20.53 10.55 -0.40
C LYS A 132 -20.44 9.18 -1.09
N ASN A 133 -19.23 8.76 -1.46
CA ASN A 133 -18.95 7.53 -2.20
C ASN A 133 -18.28 6.45 -1.32
N ASN A 134 -18.74 6.24 -0.08
CA ASN A 134 -18.15 5.26 0.86
C ASN A 134 -18.21 3.77 0.40
N GLY A 135 -18.82 3.45 -0.75
CA GLY A 135 -19.03 2.08 -1.25
C GLY A 135 -20.06 1.25 -0.47
N ILE A 136 -20.11 1.40 0.85
CA ILE A 136 -20.95 0.63 1.77
C ILE A 136 -22.30 1.34 1.99
N LYS A 137 -23.28 1.02 1.13
CA LYS A 137 -24.60 1.68 1.07
C LYS A 137 -25.42 1.66 2.37
N TRP A 138 -25.15 0.73 3.28
CA TRP A 138 -25.88 0.55 4.54
C TRP A 138 -25.24 1.27 5.75
N ARG A 139 -24.06 1.88 5.57
CA ARG A 139 -23.40 2.72 6.58
C ARG A 139 -23.76 4.19 6.39
N GLY A 140 -23.87 4.92 7.51
CA GLY A 140 -24.13 6.35 7.56
C GLY A 140 -23.24 7.08 8.56
N ASN A 141 -23.49 8.38 8.71
CA ASN A 141 -22.74 9.24 9.62
C ASN A 141 -22.98 8.85 11.08
N SER A 142 -21.90 8.70 11.85
CA SER A 142 -21.92 8.14 13.20
C SER A 142 -20.85 8.75 14.11
N GLY A 143 -21.02 8.69 15.43
CA GLY A 143 -20.02 9.22 16.38
C GLY A 143 -19.70 10.71 16.17
N LEU A 144 -20.74 11.53 15.91
CA LEU A 144 -20.60 12.95 15.54
C LEU A 144 -20.43 13.90 16.72
N SER A 145 -20.59 13.39 17.94
CA SER A 145 -20.36 14.10 19.22
C SER A 145 -19.20 13.50 20.01
N ASP A 146 -18.41 12.63 19.36
CA ASP A 146 -17.26 11.95 19.97
C ASP A 146 -16.23 12.98 20.43
N GLY A 147 -16.06 13.14 21.76
CA GLY A 147 -15.18 14.15 22.34
C GLY A 147 -15.60 15.61 22.11
N SER A 148 -16.89 15.91 21.89
CA SER A 148 -17.36 17.30 21.72
C SER A 148 -17.31 18.15 23.01
N ASP A 149 -17.05 17.50 24.14
CA ASP A 149 -16.81 18.05 25.48
C ASP A 149 -15.33 18.44 25.73
N LEU A 150 -14.41 18.05 24.85
CA LEU A 150 -12.99 18.37 24.96
C LEU A 150 -12.73 19.85 24.62
N THR A 151 -12.12 20.57 25.56
CA THR A 151 -11.79 22.00 25.40
C THR A 151 -10.58 22.25 24.47
N ASP A 152 -9.69 21.27 24.33
CA ASP A 152 -8.45 21.37 23.56
C ASP A 152 -8.47 20.71 22.17
N VAL A 153 -9.58 20.05 21.79
CA VAL A 153 -9.78 19.48 20.44
C VAL A 153 -10.99 20.14 19.76
N LYS A 154 -10.73 21.20 18.97
CA LYS A 154 -11.79 21.96 18.28
C LYS A 154 -12.56 21.08 17.28
N GLY A 155 -13.79 20.71 17.65
CA GLY A 155 -14.66 19.83 16.86
C GLY A 155 -14.67 18.36 17.30
N GLY A 156 -13.93 18.02 18.36
CA GLY A 156 -13.89 16.68 18.94
C GLY A 156 -13.12 15.63 18.12
N LEU A 157 -13.18 14.39 18.60
CA LEU A 157 -12.58 13.20 18.03
C LEU A 157 -13.54 12.51 17.04
N VAL A 158 -14.09 13.28 16.11
CA VAL A 158 -14.96 12.79 15.03
C VAL A 158 -14.10 12.28 13.87
N GLY A 159 -14.42 11.09 13.36
CA GLY A 159 -13.59 10.37 12.38
C GLY A 159 -13.14 9.00 12.90
N GLY A 160 -12.12 8.43 12.27
CA GLY A 160 -11.47 7.18 12.70
C GLY A 160 -12.23 5.91 12.28
N TYR A 161 -11.92 4.81 12.94
CA TYR A 161 -12.52 3.49 12.70
C TYR A 161 -13.10 2.91 13.99
N TYR A 162 -14.19 2.15 13.86
CA TYR A 162 -14.63 1.20 14.88
C TYR A 162 -13.81 -0.08 14.78
N ASP A 163 -13.46 -0.66 15.92
CA ASP A 163 -12.46 -1.71 15.96
C ASP A 163 -12.96 -3.07 15.45
N ALA A 164 -14.13 -3.51 15.93
CA ALA A 164 -14.58 -4.89 15.75
C ALA A 164 -16.09 -4.97 15.46
N GLY A 165 -16.81 -5.83 16.19
CA GLY A 165 -18.27 -5.93 16.16
C GLY A 165 -19.01 -4.74 16.79
N ASP A 166 -18.26 -3.85 17.45
CA ASP A 166 -18.72 -2.77 18.33
C ASP A 166 -18.62 -1.38 17.69
N ASN A 167 -18.90 -0.34 18.48
CA ASN A 167 -18.71 1.05 18.06
C ASN A 167 -17.62 1.77 18.89
N ILE A 168 -16.70 1.04 19.53
CA ILE A 168 -15.57 1.61 20.27
C ILE A 168 -14.43 1.93 19.30
N LYS A 169 -13.72 3.04 19.54
CA LYS A 169 -12.46 3.36 18.87
C LYS A 169 -11.30 3.02 19.80
N PHE A 170 -10.81 1.79 19.76
CA PHE A 170 -9.58 1.41 20.44
C PHE A 170 -8.37 1.92 19.63
N HIS A 171 -7.59 2.87 20.17
CA HIS A 171 -6.58 3.56 19.33
C HIS A 171 -5.33 2.71 19.06
N PHE A 172 -5.03 1.73 19.91
CA PHE A 172 -3.88 0.82 19.75
C PHE A 172 -4.03 -0.16 18.57
N PRO A 173 -5.11 -0.97 18.48
CA PRO A 173 -5.36 -1.79 17.28
C PRO A 173 -5.59 -0.94 16.02
N LEU A 174 -6.20 0.26 16.13
CA LEU A 174 -6.34 1.20 15.01
C LEU A 174 -4.97 1.64 14.49
N ALA A 175 -4.05 2.04 15.38
CA ALA A 175 -2.70 2.45 15.01
C ALA A 175 -1.94 1.30 14.33
N PHE A 176 -1.88 0.11 14.96
CA PHE A 176 -1.27 -1.09 14.38
C PHE A 176 -1.83 -1.41 12.99
N SER A 177 -3.14 -1.29 12.81
CA SER A 177 -3.80 -1.53 11.52
C SER A 177 -3.35 -0.52 10.46
N MET A 178 -3.16 0.74 10.82
CA MET A 178 -2.64 1.76 9.89
C MET A 178 -1.15 1.55 9.58
N THR A 179 -0.34 1.10 10.55
CA THR A 179 1.06 0.70 10.32
C THR A 179 1.12 -0.48 9.35
N MET A 180 0.29 -1.51 9.54
CA MET A 180 0.23 -2.70 8.69
C MET A 180 -0.23 -2.40 7.26
N LEU A 181 -1.30 -1.62 7.09
CA LEU A 181 -1.72 -1.18 5.75
C LEU A 181 -0.59 -0.38 5.09
N SER A 182 0.02 0.57 5.80
CA SER A 182 1.11 1.40 5.27
C SER A 182 2.34 0.57 4.87
N TRP A 183 2.78 -0.38 5.71
CA TRP A 183 3.89 -1.28 5.41
C TRP A 183 3.61 -2.09 4.13
N SER A 184 2.41 -2.67 4.00
CA SER A 184 2.04 -3.41 2.79
C SER A 184 2.09 -2.54 1.52
N VAL A 185 1.75 -1.25 1.62
CA VAL A 185 1.80 -0.30 0.48
C VAL A 185 3.24 0.12 0.17
N ILE A 186 4.11 0.27 1.17
CA ILE A 186 5.54 0.55 0.98
C ILE A 186 6.21 -0.60 0.23
N GLU A 187 5.95 -1.84 0.63
CA GLU A 187 6.57 -3.04 0.04
C GLU A 187 6.01 -3.38 -1.34
N TYR A 188 4.68 -3.28 -1.50
CA TYR A 188 3.96 -3.84 -2.64
C TYR A 188 3.18 -2.78 -3.45
N SER A 189 3.66 -1.53 -3.47
CA SER A 189 3.03 -0.40 -4.19
C SER A 189 2.70 -0.73 -5.65
N ALA A 190 3.55 -1.49 -6.34
CA ALA A 190 3.35 -1.93 -7.72
C ALA A 190 2.20 -2.94 -7.86
N LYS A 191 2.05 -3.89 -6.92
CA LYS A 191 0.95 -4.87 -6.92
C LYS A 191 -0.39 -4.17 -6.68
N TYR A 192 -0.45 -3.26 -5.70
CA TYR A 192 -1.63 -2.42 -5.46
C TYR A 192 -2.05 -1.59 -6.68
N LYS A 193 -1.09 -1.07 -7.47
CA LYS A 193 -1.37 -0.37 -8.73
C LYS A 193 -1.85 -1.32 -9.82
N ALA A 194 -1.25 -2.51 -9.93
CA ALA A 194 -1.65 -3.51 -10.92
C ALA A 194 -3.09 -4.03 -10.72
N VAL A 195 -3.57 -4.11 -9.47
CA VAL A 195 -4.97 -4.47 -9.15
C VAL A 195 -5.92 -3.27 -9.10
N GLY A 196 -5.42 -2.04 -9.21
CA GLY A 196 -6.25 -0.81 -9.18
C GLY A 196 -6.71 -0.36 -7.78
N GLU A 197 -6.15 -0.91 -6.70
CA GLU A 197 -6.54 -0.59 -5.31
C GLU A 197 -5.64 0.47 -4.63
N TYR A 198 -4.57 0.91 -5.29
CA TYR A 198 -3.55 1.80 -4.71
C TYR A 198 -4.10 3.07 -4.08
N ASP A 199 -4.99 3.80 -4.75
CA ASP A 199 -5.53 5.05 -4.19
C ASP A 199 -6.65 4.81 -3.17
N HIS A 200 -7.34 3.67 -3.23
CA HIS A 200 -8.33 3.27 -2.23
C HIS A 200 -7.66 2.86 -0.91
N VAL A 201 -6.64 1.98 -0.93
CA VAL A 201 -5.88 1.65 0.30
C VAL A 201 -5.22 2.89 0.91
N ARG A 202 -4.80 3.86 0.09
CA ARG A 202 -4.33 5.17 0.55
C ARG A 202 -5.44 6.00 1.19
N GLU A 203 -6.65 6.07 0.63
CA GLU A 203 -7.78 6.71 1.31
C GLU A 203 -8.05 6.09 2.69
N LEU A 204 -7.97 4.76 2.79
CA LEU A 204 -8.16 4.03 4.05
C LEU A 204 -7.07 4.35 5.09
N ILE A 205 -5.79 4.35 4.70
CA ILE A 205 -4.69 4.77 5.58
C ILE A 205 -4.90 6.23 6.01
N LYS A 206 -5.17 7.13 5.05
CA LYS A 206 -5.36 8.56 5.30
C LYS A 206 -6.48 8.83 6.30
N TRP A 207 -7.58 8.09 6.21
CA TRP A 207 -8.71 8.21 7.13
C TRP A 207 -8.33 7.88 8.58
N GLY A 208 -7.50 6.84 8.78
CA GLY A 208 -6.99 6.50 10.10
C GLY A 208 -5.93 7.48 10.61
N THR A 209 -5.02 7.93 9.75
CA THR A 209 -3.94 8.85 10.16
C THR A 209 -4.41 10.28 10.37
N ASP A 210 -5.39 10.77 9.59
CA ASP A 210 -6.08 12.04 9.89
C ASP A 210 -6.72 12.00 11.28
N TYR A 211 -7.33 10.87 11.66
CA TYR A 211 -7.91 10.67 12.98
C TYR A 211 -6.86 10.58 14.09
N LEU A 212 -5.79 9.80 13.92
CA LEU A 212 -4.69 9.73 14.89
C LEU A 212 -4.05 11.09 15.16
N LEU A 213 -3.95 11.96 14.14
CA LEU A 213 -3.47 13.34 14.31
C LEU A 213 -4.44 14.24 15.12
N LEU A 214 -5.67 13.81 15.40
CA LEU A 214 -6.60 14.50 16.32
C LEU A 214 -6.50 13.97 17.75
N THR A 215 -5.98 12.76 17.98
CA THR A 215 -5.93 12.14 19.32
C THR A 215 -4.82 12.69 20.22
N PHE A 216 -4.11 13.72 19.77
CA PHE A 216 -3.13 14.52 20.52
C PHE A 216 -2.90 15.87 19.82
N ASN A 217 -2.18 16.79 20.48
CA ASN A 217 -1.76 18.05 19.84
C ASN A 217 -0.62 17.80 18.83
N SER A 218 -0.97 17.31 17.64
CA SER A 218 -0.04 16.94 16.57
C SER A 218 0.69 18.12 15.90
N SER A 219 0.35 19.36 16.29
CA SER A 219 1.07 20.58 15.90
C SER A 219 2.20 20.96 16.87
N ALA A 220 2.24 20.36 18.08
CA ALA A 220 3.25 20.66 19.09
C ALA A 220 4.47 19.73 18.98
N SER A 221 5.66 20.24 19.36
CA SER A 221 6.91 19.46 19.42
C SER A 221 7.08 18.65 20.72
N THR A 222 6.13 18.77 21.65
CA THR A 222 6.01 18.04 22.92
C THR A 222 4.53 17.95 23.30
N ILE A 223 4.11 16.78 23.77
CA ILE A 223 2.79 16.54 24.37
C ILE A 223 2.96 15.84 25.73
N ASP A 224 2.00 16.02 26.61
CA ASP A 224 1.94 15.46 27.98
C ASP A 224 0.87 14.37 28.13
N LYS A 225 -0.04 14.26 27.15
CA LYS A 225 -1.12 13.27 27.07
C LYS A 225 -1.40 12.83 25.62
N VAL A 226 -2.02 11.66 25.49
CA VAL A 226 -2.76 11.22 24.30
C VAL A 226 -4.17 10.78 24.72
N TYR A 227 -5.15 10.92 23.82
CA TYR A 227 -6.42 10.21 23.97
C TYR A 227 -6.23 8.76 23.52
N SER A 228 -6.61 7.79 24.35
CA SER A 228 -6.35 6.36 24.13
C SER A 228 -7.55 5.58 23.59
N GLN A 229 -8.77 6.09 23.77
CA GLN A 229 -10.00 5.44 23.34
C GLN A 229 -11.16 6.44 23.24
N VAL A 230 -12.14 6.15 22.37
CA VAL A 230 -13.45 6.83 22.40
C VAL A 230 -14.59 5.81 22.45
N GLY A 231 -15.48 5.99 23.43
CA GLY A 231 -16.45 4.96 23.82
C GLY A 231 -15.85 4.03 24.88
N ILE A 232 -16.71 3.46 25.72
CA ILE A 232 -16.33 2.49 26.74
C ILE A 232 -17.30 1.32 26.75
N ALA A 233 -16.81 0.20 27.27
CA ALA A 233 -17.61 -0.91 27.73
C ALA A 233 -17.08 -1.36 29.08
N LYS A 234 -17.97 -1.74 30.01
CA LYS A 234 -17.60 -2.28 31.31
C LYS A 234 -18.02 -3.74 31.41
N ILE A 235 -17.07 -4.61 31.79
CA ILE A 235 -17.34 -6.01 32.12
C ILE A 235 -18.46 -6.08 33.15
N ASN A 236 -19.51 -6.84 32.89
CA ASN A 236 -20.69 -6.99 33.76
C ASN A 236 -21.36 -5.64 34.11
N GLY A 237 -21.23 -4.62 33.26
CA GLY A 237 -21.92 -3.35 33.40
C GLY A 237 -23.44 -3.51 33.30
N THR A 238 -24.17 -2.85 34.20
CA THR A 238 -25.64 -2.78 34.19
C THR A 238 -26.19 -1.49 33.58
N GLN A 239 -25.31 -0.55 33.24
CA GLN A 239 -25.64 0.76 32.68
C GLN A 239 -25.44 0.78 31.16
N PRO A 240 -26.16 1.61 30.40
CA PRO A 240 -26.00 1.73 28.95
C PRO A 240 -24.59 2.20 28.54
N ASP A 241 -23.81 1.28 27.98
CA ASP A 241 -22.50 1.49 27.35
C ASP A 241 -22.43 0.76 25.99
N ASP A 242 -21.26 0.73 25.34
CA ASP A 242 -21.12 0.19 23.98
C ASP A 242 -21.36 -1.32 23.87
N HIS A 243 -21.06 -2.11 24.92
CA HIS A 243 -21.24 -3.57 24.91
C HIS A 243 -22.55 -4.00 25.58
N TYR A 244 -23.10 -3.17 26.46
CA TYR A 244 -24.49 -3.28 26.89
C TYR A 244 -25.45 -3.01 25.71
N CYS A 245 -25.22 -1.98 24.90
CA CYS A 245 -26.12 -1.62 23.79
C CYS A 245 -25.81 -2.38 22.48
N TRP A 246 -26.84 -2.85 21.79
CA TRP A 246 -26.71 -3.41 20.42
C TRP A 246 -27.28 -2.43 19.39
N ASN A 247 -26.51 -1.39 19.05
CA ASN A 247 -26.95 -0.36 18.09
C ASN A 247 -26.01 -0.29 16.89
N ARG A 248 -26.58 -0.09 15.69
CA ARG A 248 -25.80 0.38 14.54
C ARG A 248 -25.12 1.72 14.90
N PRO A 249 -23.95 2.05 14.33
CA PRO A 249 -23.22 3.28 14.67
C PRO A 249 -24.06 4.57 14.63
N GLU A 250 -25.02 4.62 13.71
CA GLU A 250 -25.89 5.78 13.45
C GLU A 250 -27.01 5.93 14.50
N ASP A 251 -27.28 4.88 15.27
CA ASP A 251 -28.36 4.84 16.28
C ASP A 251 -27.88 5.09 17.71
N MET A 252 -26.56 5.10 17.96
CA MET A 252 -25.99 5.27 19.30
C MET A 252 -26.65 6.42 20.09
N ALA A 253 -27.00 6.14 21.34
CA ALA A 253 -27.65 7.08 22.26
C ALA A 253 -27.13 6.98 23.70
N TYR A 254 -26.16 6.10 23.95
CA TYR A 254 -25.43 5.98 25.21
C TYR A 254 -24.24 6.96 25.22
N PRO A 255 -23.74 7.37 26.41
CA PRO A 255 -22.54 8.20 26.50
C PRO A 255 -21.32 7.53 25.85
N ARG A 256 -20.44 8.32 25.24
CA ARG A 256 -19.20 7.83 24.60
C ARG A 256 -17.97 8.53 25.16
N PRO A 257 -17.59 8.27 26.43
CA PRO A 257 -16.48 8.97 27.08
C PRO A 257 -15.16 8.76 26.35
N VAL A 258 -14.31 9.78 26.40
CA VAL A 258 -12.94 9.73 25.88
C VAL A 258 -11.99 9.27 26.99
N GLN A 259 -11.17 8.25 26.74
CA GLN A 259 -10.09 7.85 27.64
C GLN A 259 -8.81 8.63 27.31
N THR A 260 -8.05 8.99 28.35
CA THR A 260 -6.81 9.78 28.24
C THR A 260 -5.68 9.07 28.97
N ALA A 261 -4.48 9.07 28.40
CA ALA A 261 -3.26 8.52 29.00
C ALA A 261 -2.16 9.59 29.04
N SER A 262 -1.61 9.85 30.22
CA SER A 262 -0.45 10.75 30.45
C SER A 262 0.89 10.00 30.57
N SER A 263 0.85 8.71 30.25
CA SER A 263 1.95 7.78 30.01
C SER A 263 1.38 6.65 29.15
N ALA A 264 1.98 6.42 27.99
CA ALA A 264 1.57 5.39 27.03
C ALA A 264 2.76 5.08 26.08
N PRO A 265 3.81 4.40 26.57
CA PRO A 265 5.03 4.12 25.81
C PRO A 265 4.81 3.15 24.63
N ASP A 266 3.83 2.28 24.81
CA ASP A 266 3.27 1.28 23.90
C ASP A 266 2.39 1.93 22.82
N LEU A 267 1.23 2.46 23.19
CA LEU A 267 0.28 3.10 22.27
C LEU A 267 0.93 4.31 21.57
N GLY A 268 1.70 5.12 22.29
CA GLY A 268 2.42 6.25 21.69
C GLY A 268 3.52 5.80 20.72
N GLY A 269 4.13 4.63 20.95
CA GLY A 269 5.07 3.99 20.03
C GLY A 269 4.37 3.51 18.76
N GLU A 270 3.26 2.78 18.88
CA GLU A 270 2.50 2.33 17.71
C GLU A 270 1.87 3.49 16.93
N MET A 271 1.41 4.56 17.60
CA MET A 271 0.97 5.79 16.94
C MET A 271 2.10 6.49 16.18
N ALA A 272 3.33 6.49 16.71
CA ALA A 272 4.49 6.99 15.99
C ALA A 272 4.80 6.13 14.76
N ALA A 273 4.78 4.80 14.91
CA ALA A 273 4.99 3.84 13.82
C ALA A 273 3.97 4.02 12.69
N ALA A 274 2.68 4.13 13.03
CA ALA A 274 1.58 4.33 12.07
C ALA A 274 1.74 5.61 11.25
N LEU A 275 2.05 6.73 11.92
CA LEU A 275 2.22 8.03 11.28
C LEU A 275 3.53 8.08 10.44
N ALA A 276 4.61 7.46 10.93
CA ALA A 276 5.88 7.36 10.21
C ALA A 276 5.79 6.47 8.96
N ALA A 277 5.19 5.28 9.07
CA ALA A 277 4.95 4.42 7.91
C ALA A 277 4.07 5.12 6.86
N ALA A 278 2.99 5.77 7.29
CA ALA A 278 2.12 6.52 6.39
C ALA A 278 2.83 7.71 5.72
N SER A 279 3.79 8.38 6.37
CA SER A 279 4.49 9.51 5.75
C SER A 279 5.32 9.09 4.54
N ILE A 280 5.83 7.86 4.52
CA ILE A 280 6.51 7.24 3.37
C ILE A 280 5.50 6.96 2.24
N VAL A 281 4.31 6.44 2.57
CA VAL A 281 3.20 6.19 1.62
C VAL A 281 2.69 7.48 0.95
N PHE A 282 2.78 8.62 1.65
CA PHE A 282 2.35 9.93 1.16
C PHE A 282 3.50 10.88 0.79
N ARG A 283 4.72 10.38 0.56
CA ARG A 283 5.88 11.22 0.19
C ARG A 283 5.68 12.07 -1.08
N ASP A 284 4.77 11.65 -1.96
CA ASP A 284 4.32 12.40 -3.14
C ASP A 284 3.49 13.64 -2.79
N ASN A 285 2.83 13.64 -1.63
CA ASN A 285 2.22 14.81 -1.01
C ASN A 285 3.11 15.31 0.14
N ALA A 286 4.17 16.05 -0.21
CA ALA A 286 5.17 16.54 0.74
C ALA A 286 4.58 17.30 1.95
N ALA A 287 3.49 18.04 1.76
CA ALA A 287 2.81 18.75 2.85
C ALA A 287 2.14 17.78 3.85
N TYR A 288 1.46 16.74 3.35
CA TYR A 288 0.83 15.72 4.20
C TYR A 288 1.86 14.79 4.84
N SER A 289 2.87 14.34 4.08
CA SER A 289 4.00 13.57 4.60
C SER A 289 4.71 14.31 5.74
N LYS A 290 5.02 15.60 5.58
CA LYS A 290 5.62 16.42 6.65
C LYS A 290 4.71 16.57 7.87
N LYS A 291 3.39 16.71 7.69
CA LYS A 291 2.43 16.70 8.82
C LYS A 291 2.48 15.39 9.59
N LEU A 292 2.52 14.26 8.89
CA LEU A 292 2.63 12.91 9.47
C LEU A 292 3.95 12.73 10.24
N VAL A 293 5.10 13.09 9.64
CA VAL A 293 6.42 13.04 10.31
C VAL A 293 6.44 13.88 11.59
N ASN A 294 5.92 15.12 11.55
CA ASN A 294 5.88 15.99 12.71
C ASN A 294 5.04 15.38 13.85
N GLY A 295 3.85 14.86 13.53
CA GLY A 295 2.98 14.18 14.50
C GLY A 295 3.64 12.92 15.07
N ALA A 296 4.28 12.11 14.22
CA ALA A 296 5.01 10.91 14.62
C ALA A 296 6.15 11.23 15.60
N ALA A 297 6.96 12.26 15.31
CA ALA A 297 8.05 12.70 16.18
C ALA A 297 7.54 13.23 17.54
N ALA A 298 6.41 13.94 17.56
CA ALA A 298 5.80 14.45 18.79
C ALA A 298 5.30 13.31 19.71
N VAL A 299 4.55 12.35 19.16
CA VAL A 299 4.04 11.22 19.96
C VAL A 299 5.14 10.21 20.33
N TYR A 300 6.14 10.00 19.47
CA TYR A 300 7.34 9.21 19.81
C TYR A 300 8.09 9.82 21.01
N LYS A 301 8.27 11.14 21.04
CA LYS A 301 8.94 11.84 22.15
C LYS A 301 8.18 11.70 23.47
N PHE A 302 6.85 11.67 23.42
CA PHE A 302 5.99 11.38 24.58
C PHE A 302 6.09 9.90 25.02
N ALA A 303 6.05 8.96 24.08
CA ALA A 303 6.21 7.53 24.36
C ALA A 303 7.58 7.20 25.00
N ARG A 304 8.63 7.91 24.60
CA ARG A 304 10.00 7.81 25.12
C ARG A 304 10.27 8.68 26.35
N SER A 305 9.24 9.30 26.96
CA SER A 305 9.38 10.12 28.16
C SER A 305 9.75 9.32 29.43
N SER A 306 9.91 10.01 30.56
CA SER A 306 10.28 9.39 31.83
C SER A 306 9.19 8.51 32.45
N ARG A 307 7.91 8.71 32.08
CA ARG A 307 6.80 7.89 32.56
C ARG A 307 6.62 6.69 31.65
N ARG A 308 6.81 5.48 32.18
CA ARG A 308 6.77 4.21 31.43
C ARG A 308 5.71 3.23 31.95
N THR A 309 4.47 3.71 32.07
CA THR A 309 3.30 2.90 32.42
C THR A 309 2.56 2.54 31.13
N PRO A 310 2.28 1.24 30.84
CA PRO A 310 1.45 0.84 29.71
C PRO A 310 0.09 1.54 29.69
N TYR A 311 -0.40 1.92 28.51
CA TYR A 311 -1.61 2.75 28.37
C TYR A 311 -2.88 2.08 28.92
N SER A 312 -2.91 0.75 28.98
CA SER A 312 -4.02 -0.05 29.49
C SER A 312 -4.04 -0.17 31.02
N ARG A 313 -2.87 -0.07 31.69
CA ARG A 313 -2.69 -0.55 33.07
C ARG A 313 -3.56 0.22 34.08
N GLY A 314 -4.45 -0.50 34.75
CA GLY A 314 -5.39 0.05 35.72
C GLY A 314 -6.64 0.70 35.09
N ASN A 315 -6.76 0.73 33.76
CA ASN A 315 -7.95 1.24 33.08
C ASN A 315 -8.91 0.11 32.74
N GLN A 316 -9.94 -0.06 33.58
CA GLN A 316 -10.98 -1.09 33.46
C GLN A 316 -11.74 -1.09 32.12
N TYR A 317 -11.68 0.00 31.33
CA TYR A 317 -12.33 0.13 30.03
C TYR A 317 -11.41 -0.24 28.84
N ILE A 318 -10.15 -0.58 29.12
CA ILE A 318 -9.10 -0.91 28.15
C ILE A 318 -8.52 -2.30 28.44
N GLU A 319 -8.10 -2.53 29.70
CA GLU A 319 -7.30 -3.69 30.16
C GLU A 319 -7.98 -5.06 29.96
N TYR A 320 -9.29 -5.10 29.73
CA TYR A 320 -10.00 -6.35 29.41
C TYR A 320 -10.04 -6.68 27.91
N TYR A 321 -9.90 -5.68 27.04
CA TYR A 321 -10.10 -5.80 25.60
C TYR A 321 -8.77 -5.79 24.85
N TYR A 322 -7.99 -4.73 25.10
CA TYR A 322 -6.70 -4.47 24.47
C TYR A 322 -5.69 -4.15 25.57
N ASN A 323 -5.30 -5.19 26.33
CA ASN A 323 -4.22 -5.05 27.30
C ASN A 323 -2.86 -5.08 26.60
N SER A 324 -2.04 -4.06 26.87
CA SER A 324 -0.63 -4.05 26.52
C SER A 324 0.17 -4.92 27.49
N THR A 325 0.90 -5.91 26.98
CA THR A 325 1.75 -6.77 27.83
C THR A 325 3.17 -6.21 28.03
N ASN A 326 3.64 -5.35 27.11
CA ASN A 326 5.00 -4.79 27.10
C ASN A 326 5.02 -3.37 26.50
N TYR A 327 6.17 -2.72 26.47
CA TYR A 327 6.39 -1.50 25.67
C TYR A 327 7.77 -1.44 24.99
N TRP A 328 8.64 -2.43 25.22
CA TRP A 328 10.02 -2.41 24.75
C TRP A 328 10.14 -2.79 23.28
N ASP A 329 9.19 -3.54 22.73
CA ASP A 329 9.12 -3.88 21.32
C ASP A 329 8.49 -2.78 20.48
N GLU A 330 7.53 -1.99 21.00
CA GLU A 330 7.08 -0.75 20.37
C GLU A 330 8.19 0.30 20.31
N TYR A 331 9.08 0.35 21.30
CA TYR A 331 10.29 1.18 21.23
C TYR A 331 11.21 0.75 20.07
N MET A 332 11.33 -0.54 19.78
CA MET A 332 12.13 -1.06 18.67
C MET A 332 11.46 -0.84 17.31
N TRP A 333 10.16 -1.15 17.23
CA TRP A 333 9.27 -0.96 16.08
C TRP A 333 9.16 0.51 15.65
N SER A 334 8.82 1.39 16.59
CA SER A 334 8.67 2.82 16.31
C SER A 334 10.00 3.50 15.99
N ALA A 335 11.11 3.07 16.60
CA ALA A 335 12.43 3.60 16.24
C ALA A 335 12.85 3.17 14.82
N ALA A 336 12.57 1.94 14.40
CA ALA A 336 12.79 1.50 13.01
C ALA A 336 11.94 2.32 12.02
N TRP A 337 10.64 2.51 12.29
CA TRP A 337 9.77 3.32 11.44
C TRP A 337 10.15 4.81 11.40
N MET A 338 10.48 5.41 12.55
CA MET A 338 10.94 6.80 12.61
C MET A 338 12.26 7.00 11.87
N TYR A 339 13.17 6.01 11.89
CA TYR A 339 14.38 6.04 11.07
C TYR A 339 14.05 6.04 9.57
N TYR A 340 13.22 5.12 9.09
CA TYR A 340 12.85 5.04 7.67
C TYR A 340 12.07 6.27 7.18
N ALA A 341 11.26 6.89 8.03
CA ALA A 341 10.49 8.09 7.71
C ALA A 341 11.31 9.40 7.71
N THR A 342 12.50 9.42 8.31
CA THR A 342 13.25 10.68 8.56
C THR A 342 14.73 10.66 8.21
N GLY A 343 15.34 9.48 8.07
CA GLY A 343 16.79 9.33 7.93
C GLY A 343 17.62 9.72 9.16
N ASN A 344 16.98 10.11 10.27
CA ASN A 344 17.69 10.62 11.43
C ASN A 344 18.36 9.49 12.22
N ASN A 345 19.69 9.48 12.22
CA ASN A 345 20.51 8.43 12.81
C ASN A 345 20.28 8.21 14.32
N THR A 346 19.70 9.18 15.05
CA THR A 346 19.33 8.98 16.47
C THR A 346 18.30 7.87 16.67
N TYR A 347 17.42 7.64 15.67
CA TYR A 347 16.42 6.57 15.75
C TYR A 347 17.04 5.19 15.55
N ILE A 348 17.86 4.97 14.50
CA ILE A 348 18.52 3.67 14.30
C ILE A 348 19.51 3.37 15.43
N THR A 349 20.26 4.37 15.90
CA THR A 349 21.19 4.22 17.04
C THR A 349 20.49 3.74 18.31
N PHE A 350 19.23 4.15 18.54
CA PHE A 350 18.42 3.63 19.62
C PHE A 350 17.82 2.24 19.29
N ALA A 351 17.35 2.01 18.07
CA ALA A 351 16.82 0.72 17.62
C ALA A 351 17.86 -0.41 17.68
N THR A 352 19.16 -0.09 17.58
CA THR A 352 20.28 -1.04 17.69
C THR A 352 21.07 -0.93 18.99
N ASP A 353 20.67 -0.08 19.94
CA ASP A 353 21.29 0.00 21.28
C ASP A 353 21.21 -1.38 21.95
N PRO A 354 22.31 -2.06 22.33
CA PRO A 354 22.27 -3.43 22.84
C PRO A 354 21.40 -3.62 24.10
N ARG A 355 21.04 -2.55 24.81
CA ARG A 355 20.10 -2.57 25.94
C ARG A 355 18.65 -2.75 25.50
N LEU A 356 18.29 -2.32 24.30
CA LEU A 356 16.92 -2.41 23.77
C LEU A 356 16.49 -3.86 23.48
N PRO A 357 17.19 -4.67 22.65
CA PRO A 357 16.79 -6.06 22.41
C PRO A 357 16.91 -6.91 23.67
N LYS A 358 17.81 -6.56 24.60
CA LYS A 358 17.93 -7.20 25.91
C LYS A 358 16.69 -6.96 26.79
N ASN A 359 16.20 -5.72 26.86
CA ASN A 359 15.00 -5.38 27.64
C ASN A 359 13.72 -5.89 26.96
N ALA A 360 13.66 -5.81 25.63
CA ALA A 360 12.57 -6.35 24.82
C ALA A 360 12.57 -7.90 24.76
N LYS A 361 13.67 -8.53 25.18
CA LYS A 361 13.92 -9.98 25.12
C LYS A 361 13.91 -10.57 23.70
N ALA A 362 14.21 -9.77 22.68
CA ALA A 362 14.25 -10.17 21.26
C ALA A 362 15.15 -11.40 20.99
N PHE A 363 16.27 -11.52 21.70
CA PHE A 363 17.22 -12.63 21.52
C PHE A 363 17.00 -13.80 22.50
N TYR A 364 15.85 -13.88 23.18
CA TYR A 364 15.50 -14.97 24.09
C TYR A 364 14.56 -15.95 23.40
N SER A 365 14.74 -17.26 23.62
CA SER A 365 13.92 -18.34 23.06
C SER A 365 12.55 -18.47 23.75
N ILE A 366 11.73 -17.42 23.66
CA ILE A 366 10.37 -17.35 24.21
C ILE A 366 9.38 -17.47 23.05
N LEU A 367 8.66 -18.59 22.97
CA LEU A 367 7.81 -18.93 21.82
C LEU A 367 6.77 -17.85 21.50
N ASP A 368 6.08 -17.32 22.50
CA ASP A 368 5.05 -16.28 22.33
C ASP A 368 5.61 -14.98 21.71
N PHE A 369 6.90 -14.71 21.90
CA PHE A 369 7.57 -13.54 21.33
C PHE A 369 7.91 -13.68 19.84
N SER A 370 7.91 -14.91 19.30
CA SER A 370 7.99 -15.16 17.86
C SER A 370 6.67 -14.89 17.09
N VAL A 371 5.57 -14.61 17.82
CA VAL A 371 4.23 -14.38 17.25
C VAL A 371 3.93 -12.90 17.11
N PHE A 372 3.96 -12.39 15.89
CA PHE A 372 3.61 -11.00 15.58
C PHE A 372 2.11 -10.76 15.71
N SER A 373 1.74 -9.63 16.33
CA SER A 373 0.36 -9.24 16.62
C SER A 373 0.25 -7.74 16.94
N TRP A 374 -0.96 -7.26 17.26
CA TRP A 374 -1.18 -5.89 17.71
C TRP A 374 -0.56 -5.59 19.08
N ASP A 375 -0.27 -6.62 19.88
CA ASP A 375 0.37 -6.51 21.20
C ASP A 375 1.89 -6.70 21.08
N ASN A 376 2.36 -7.85 20.58
CA ASN A 376 3.79 -8.12 20.36
C ASN A 376 4.25 -7.73 18.94
N LYS A 377 5.17 -6.77 18.85
CA LYS A 377 5.77 -6.25 17.62
C LYS A 377 7.14 -6.86 17.31
N LEU A 378 7.74 -7.66 18.21
CA LEU A 378 9.11 -8.17 18.09
C LEU A 378 9.45 -8.72 16.69
N PRO A 379 8.71 -9.69 16.11
CA PRO A 379 9.11 -10.28 14.83
C PRO A 379 8.94 -9.32 13.65
N GLY A 380 8.04 -8.33 13.76
CA GLY A 380 7.89 -7.27 12.78
C GLY A 380 9.05 -6.28 12.82
N ALA A 381 9.46 -5.84 14.02
CA ALA A 381 10.60 -4.96 14.22
C ALA A 381 11.93 -5.65 13.85
N GLU A 382 12.09 -6.92 14.21
CA GLU A 382 13.21 -7.78 13.81
C GLU A 382 13.28 -7.92 12.28
N LEU A 383 12.16 -8.18 11.60
CA LEU A 383 12.12 -8.27 10.13
C LEU A 383 12.42 -6.92 9.46
N LEU A 384 11.93 -5.81 10.01
CA LEU A 384 12.27 -4.46 9.54
C LEU A 384 13.76 -4.15 9.68
N LEU A 385 14.38 -4.48 10.80
CA LEU A 385 15.82 -4.22 11.01
C LEU A 385 16.68 -5.22 10.22
N SER A 386 16.20 -6.45 10.04
CA SER A 386 16.77 -7.43 9.10
C SER A 386 16.78 -6.91 7.66
N ARG A 387 15.74 -6.17 7.23
CA ARG A 387 15.71 -5.51 5.93
C ARG A 387 16.85 -4.50 5.78
N LEU A 388 17.10 -3.66 6.79
CA LEU A 388 18.22 -2.70 6.75
C LEU A 388 19.56 -3.41 6.50
N ARG A 389 19.78 -4.52 7.22
CA ARG A 389 20.97 -5.37 7.04
C ARG A 389 21.04 -5.97 5.63
N MET A 390 19.95 -6.57 5.15
CA MET A 390 19.93 -7.27 3.85
C MET A 390 20.10 -6.33 2.65
N PHE A 391 19.56 -5.10 2.71
CA PHE A 391 19.52 -4.21 1.55
C PHE A 391 20.55 -3.07 1.58
N LEU A 392 20.92 -2.53 2.75
CA LEU A 392 21.90 -1.44 2.86
C LEU A 392 23.18 -1.81 3.62
N ASN A 393 23.16 -2.90 4.42
CA ASN A 393 24.27 -3.44 5.21
C ASN A 393 25.22 -2.38 5.83
N PRO A 394 24.74 -1.57 6.80
CA PRO A 394 25.44 -0.35 7.22
C PRO A 394 26.70 -0.55 8.08
N GLY A 395 27.03 -1.78 8.47
CA GLY A 395 28.22 -2.07 9.29
C GLY A 395 28.20 -1.44 10.68
N TYR A 396 29.38 -1.10 11.19
CA TYR A 396 29.58 -0.47 12.50
C TYR A 396 28.93 0.93 12.59
N PRO A 397 28.28 1.30 13.71
CA PRO A 397 28.14 0.57 14.98
C PRO A 397 26.89 -0.32 15.07
N TYR A 398 26.16 -0.50 13.98
CA TYR A 398 24.82 -1.11 13.96
C TYR A 398 24.85 -2.64 13.82
N GLU A 399 25.92 -3.17 13.23
CA GLU A 399 26.03 -4.55 12.73
C GLU A 399 25.71 -5.66 13.75
N GLU A 400 26.18 -5.56 15.00
CA GLU A 400 25.97 -6.61 16.02
C GLU A 400 24.47 -6.87 16.28
N SER A 401 23.72 -5.83 16.63
CA SER A 401 22.28 -5.90 16.84
C SER A 401 21.54 -6.30 15.55
N LEU A 402 21.97 -5.78 14.39
CA LEU A 402 21.39 -6.13 13.09
C LEU A 402 21.59 -7.62 12.71
N ILE A 403 22.73 -8.23 13.07
CA ILE A 403 22.95 -9.67 12.95
C ILE A 403 22.02 -10.43 13.91
N GLY A 404 21.90 -9.98 15.16
CA GLY A 404 20.96 -10.55 16.13
C GLY A 404 19.53 -10.59 15.63
N TYR A 405 19.01 -9.45 15.14
CA TYR A 405 17.66 -9.36 14.57
C TYR A 405 17.45 -10.28 13.36
N HIS A 406 18.46 -10.41 12.49
CA HIS A 406 18.41 -11.30 11.33
C HIS A 406 18.44 -12.79 11.72
N ASN A 407 19.20 -13.14 12.74
CA ASN A 407 19.25 -14.50 13.28
C ASN A 407 17.93 -14.88 13.98
N THR A 408 17.36 -14.00 14.82
CA THR A 408 16.04 -14.24 15.42
C THR A 408 14.95 -14.32 14.36
N THR A 409 14.94 -13.42 13.36
CA THR A 409 14.00 -13.50 12.22
C THR A 409 14.09 -14.87 11.54
N SER A 410 15.30 -15.33 11.22
CA SER A 410 15.54 -16.65 10.60
C SER A 410 14.97 -17.80 11.45
N MET A 411 15.15 -17.75 12.77
CA MET A 411 14.65 -18.75 13.72
C MET A 411 13.13 -18.70 13.88
N ASN A 412 12.52 -17.51 13.94
CA ASN A 412 11.06 -17.35 14.00
C ASN A 412 10.40 -17.97 12.76
N MET A 413 10.98 -17.76 11.57
CA MET A 413 10.52 -18.39 10.33
C MET A 413 10.67 -19.91 10.36
N CYS A 414 11.69 -20.46 11.03
CA CYS A 414 11.80 -21.91 11.25
C CYS A 414 10.66 -22.44 12.14
N MET A 415 10.27 -21.71 13.19
CA MET A 415 9.19 -22.14 14.11
C MET A 415 7.83 -22.30 13.40
N TYR A 416 7.63 -21.63 12.26
CA TYR A 416 6.38 -21.70 11.50
C TYR A 416 6.13 -23.05 10.79
N PHE A 417 7.13 -23.93 10.66
CA PHE A 417 6.92 -25.21 9.96
C PHE A 417 6.59 -26.36 10.92
N PRO A 418 5.53 -27.15 10.67
CA PRO A 418 5.10 -28.26 11.54
C PRO A 418 6.21 -29.25 11.91
N ARG A 419 7.18 -29.48 11.01
CA ARG A 419 8.29 -30.43 11.18
C ARG A 419 9.24 -30.09 12.34
N PHE A 420 9.20 -28.86 12.86
CA PHE A 420 10.02 -28.43 14.00
C PHE A 420 9.24 -28.40 15.32
N GLY A 421 7.92 -28.68 15.32
CA GLY A 421 7.12 -28.86 16.53
C GLY A 421 6.91 -27.63 17.42
N ALA A 422 7.36 -26.44 17.00
CA ALA A 422 7.30 -25.23 17.83
C ALA A 422 5.84 -24.74 18.05
N PHE A 423 5.01 -24.76 17.00
CA PHE A 423 3.57 -24.49 17.10
C PHE A 423 2.74 -25.73 16.78
N ASN A 424 1.61 -25.87 17.49
CA ASN A 424 0.58 -26.85 17.15
C ASN A 424 -0.16 -26.45 15.86
N PHE A 425 -0.71 -27.43 15.16
CA PHE A 425 -1.54 -27.24 13.96
C PHE A 425 -2.89 -27.96 14.14
N THR A 426 -3.96 -27.42 13.56
CA THR A 426 -5.24 -28.14 13.48
C THR A 426 -5.14 -29.32 12.50
N LYS A 427 -6.14 -30.21 12.48
CA LYS A 427 -6.19 -31.33 11.51
C LYS A 427 -6.32 -30.84 10.07
N GLY A 428 -6.88 -29.64 9.88
CA GLY A 428 -6.93 -28.93 8.61
C GLY A 428 -5.69 -28.11 8.26
N GLY A 429 -4.65 -28.06 9.11
CA GLY A 429 -3.39 -27.37 8.82
C GLY A 429 -3.31 -25.90 9.20
N LEU A 430 -4.21 -25.38 10.06
CA LEU A 430 -4.12 -24.02 10.59
C LEU A 430 -3.14 -23.94 11.76
N ALA A 431 -2.12 -23.08 11.66
CA ALA A 431 -1.15 -22.81 12.71
C ALA A 431 -1.81 -22.21 13.96
N GLN A 432 -1.54 -22.77 15.14
CA GLN A 432 -2.13 -22.37 16.42
C GLN A 432 -1.23 -21.38 17.17
N PHE A 433 -0.87 -20.27 16.49
CA PHE A 433 -0.03 -19.20 17.04
C PHE A 433 -0.54 -18.59 18.36
N ASN A 434 -1.84 -18.67 18.64
CA ASN A 434 -2.46 -18.20 19.88
C ASN A 434 -2.76 -19.32 20.90
N HIS A 435 -2.12 -20.49 20.75
CA HIS A 435 -2.34 -21.70 21.55
C HIS A 435 -3.79 -22.25 21.52
N GLY A 436 -4.50 -22.03 20.42
CA GLY A 436 -5.88 -22.50 20.24
C GLY A 436 -6.92 -21.71 21.04
N LYS A 437 -6.59 -20.48 21.44
CA LYS A 437 -7.52 -19.49 21.99
C LYS A 437 -8.46 -18.95 20.89
N GLY A 438 -9.40 -18.08 21.27
CA GLY A 438 -10.31 -17.42 20.32
C GLY A 438 -9.59 -16.54 19.30
N GLN A 439 -10.27 -16.24 18.19
CA GLN A 439 -9.78 -15.42 17.07
C GLN A 439 -8.38 -15.82 16.52
N PRO A 440 -8.09 -17.09 16.21
CA PRO A 440 -6.77 -17.52 15.72
C PRO A 440 -6.37 -16.89 14.37
N LEU A 441 -7.33 -16.54 13.51
CA LEU A 441 -7.00 -16.17 12.12
C LEU A 441 -6.23 -14.84 12.00
N GLN A 442 -6.38 -13.90 12.95
CA GLN A 442 -5.60 -12.65 12.96
C GLN A 442 -4.09 -12.90 13.08
N TYR A 443 -3.71 -13.87 13.92
CA TYR A 443 -2.31 -14.28 14.09
C TYR A 443 -1.82 -15.06 12.87
N ALA A 444 -2.67 -15.92 12.30
CA ALA A 444 -2.33 -16.68 11.10
C ALA A 444 -2.00 -15.75 9.91
N VAL A 445 -2.82 -14.73 9.63
CA VAL A 445 -2.52 -13.78 8.53
C VAL A 445 -1.32 -12.88 8.82
N ALA A 446 -1.18 -12.36 10.05
CA ALA A 446 -0.07 -11.47 10.40
C ALA A 446 1.30 -12.16 10.24
N ASN A 447 1.42 -13.41 10.71
CA ASN A 447 2.66 -14.18 10.60
C ASN A 447 2.86 -14.77 9.18
N SER A 448 1.77 -15.04 8.44
CA SER A 448 1.86 -15.38 7.00
C SER A 448 2.37 -14.23 6.14
N PHE A 449 2.00 -12.99 6.47
CA PHE A 449 2.56 -11.79 5.84
C PHE A 449 4.07 -11.68 6.10
N LEU A 450 4.52 -11.82 7.35
CA LEU A 450 5.97 -11.79 7.66
C LEU A 450 6.73 -12.91 6.92
N ALA A 451 6.16 -14.11 6.84
CA ALA A 451 6.74 -15.23 6.10
C ALA A 451 6.89 -14.94 4.59
N ALA A 452 5.81 -14.48 3.95
CA ALA A 452 5.86 -14.10 2.53
C ALA A 452 6.84 -12.94 2.28
N LEU A 453 6.87 -11.95 3.17
CA LEU A 453 7.73 -10.77 3.07
C LEU A 453 9.21 -11.12 3.24
N TYR A 454 9.59 -11.98 4.19
CA TYR A 454 10.98 -12.43 4.35
C TYR A 454 11.45 -13.28 3.16
N ALA A 455 10.58 -14.12 2.58
CA ALA A 455 10.87 -14.82 1.32
C ALA A 455 11.10 -13.84 0.15
N ASP A 456 10.26 -12.81 0.04
CA ASP A 456 10.40 -11.77 -0.98
C ASP A 456 11.64 -10.88 -0.76
N TYR A 457 12.09 -10.68 0.49
CA TYR A 457 13.38 -10.06 0.80
C TYR A 457 14.54 -10.93 0.33
N MET A 458 14.54 -12.23 0.67
CA MET A 458 15.59 -13.17 0.28
C MET A 458 15.73 -13.28 -1.24
N GLU A 459 14.62 -13.45 -1.98
CA GLU A 459 14.63 -13.39 -3.44
C GLU A 459 15.17 -12.05 -3.95
N SER A 460 14.77 -10.94 -3.32
CA SER A 460 15.22 -9.59 -3.70
C SER A 460 16.73 -9.34 -3.47
N VAL A 461 17.42 -10.20 -2.72
CA VAL A 461 18.89 -10.19 -2.58
C VAL A 461 19.57 -11.43 -3.18
N ASN A 462 18.84 -12.18 -4.02
CA ASN A 462 19.29 -13.43 -4.66
C ASN A 462 19.71 -14.55 -3.69
N VAL A 463 19.20 -14.55 -2.45
CA VAL A 463 19.36 -15.63 -1.49
C VAL A 463 18.28 -16.69 -1.74
N PRO A 464 18.63 -17.94 -2.08
CA PRO A 464 17.66 -18.97 -2.46
C PRO A 464 16.92 -19.60 -1.26
N GLY A 465 17.39 -19.33 -0.04
CA GLY A 465 16.90 -19.96 1.18
C GLY A 465 17.83 -19.75 2.38
N TRP A 466 17.47 -20.34 3.52
CA TRP A 466 18.21 -20.25 4.78
C TRP A 466 18.26 -21.60 5.50
N TYR A 467 18.97 -21.69 6.62
CA TYR A 467 19.13 -22.92 7.39
C TYR A 467 18.34 -22.90 8.70
N CYS A 468 17.58 -23.96 8.93
CA CYS A 468 16.88 -24.27 10.18
C CYS A 468 17.58 -25.45 10.87
N GLY A 469 18.64 -25.13 11.63
CA GLY A 469 19.60 -26.11 12.11
C GLY A 469 20.28 -26.81 10.93
N PRO A 470 20.36 -28.16 10.88
CA PRO A 470 20.97 -28.88 9.77
C PRO A 470 20.12 -28.88 8.48
N ASN A 471 18.89 -28.35 8.52
CA ASN A 471 17.96 -28.44 7.40
C ASN A 471 17.92 -27.14 6.60
N PHE A 472 18.26 -27.20 5.31
CA PHE A 472 18.00 -26.09 4.39
C PHE A 472 16.48 -25.89 4.19
N MET A 473 16.09 -24.65 3.91
CA MET A 473 14.73 -24.21 3.59
C MET A 473 14.78 -23.20 2.45
N THR A 474 14.00 -23.41 1.39
CA THR A 474 13.93 -22.51 0.24
C THR A 474 13.02 -21.32 0.52
N VAL A 475 13.17 -20.23 -0.26
CA VAL A 475 12.21 -19.12 -0.27
C VAL A 475 10.78 -19.58 -0.57
N ASP A 476 10.61 -20.60 -1.41
CA ASP A 476 9.30 -21.10 -1.82
C ASP A 476 8.66 -22.07 -0.82
N ASP A 477 9.43 -22.71 0.07
CA ASP A 477 8.88 -23.39 1.26
C ASP A 477 8.14 -22.38 2.16
N LEU A 478 8.76 -21.21 2.40
CA LEU A 478 8.19 -20.17 3.25
C LEU A 478 6.97 -19.49 2.62
N ARG A 479 6.99 -19.27 1.30
CA ARG A 479 5.79 -18.87 0.55
C ARG A 479 4.72 -19.95 0.56
N SER A 480 5.08 -21.23 0.53
CA SER A 480 4.12 -22.33 0.58
C SER A 480 3.47 -22.44 1.96
N PHE A 481 4.21 -22.18 3.05
CA PHE A 481 3.62 -21.98 4.38
C PHE A 481 2.61 -20.83 4.37
N ALA A 482 3.02 -19.62 3.96
CA ALA A 482 2.12 -18.45 3.92
C ALA A 482 0.87 -18.68 3.06
N ARG A 483 1.03 -19.31 1.89
CA ARG A 483 -0.08 -19.72 1.02
C ARG A 483 -0.99 -20.74 1.70
N SER A 484 -0.47 -21.73 2.44
CA SER A 484 -1.32 -22.73 3.10
C SER A 484 -2.28 -22.09 4.11
N GLN A 485 -1.79 -21.13 4.91
CA GLN A 485 -2.59 -20.44 5.92
C GLN A 485 -3.63 -19.51 5.29
N VAL A 486 -3.25 -18.75 4.26
CA VAL A 486 -4.20 -17.88 3.54
C VAL A 486 -5.21 -18.71 2.73
N ASN A 487 -4.81 -19.82 2.11
CA ASN A 487 -5.73 -20.73 1.43
C ASN A 487 -6.72 -21.38 2.40
N TYR A 488 -6.29 -21.79 3.59
CA TYR A 488 -7.17 -22.26 4.66
C TYR A 488 -8.24 -21.21 4.99
N ILE A 489 -7.87 -19.93 5.06
CA ILE A 489 -8.77 -18.81 5.32
C ILE A 489 -9.72 -18.56 4.14
N LEU A 490 -9.24 -18.65 2.91
CA LEU A 490 -10.04 -18.44 1.71
C LEU A 490 -10.98 -19.63 1.38
N GLY A 491 -10.72 -20.82 1.93
CA GLY A 491 -11.69 -21.92 1.95
C GLY A 491 -11.12 -23.34 1.91
N ASP A 492 -9.80 -23.52 1.80
CA ASP A 492 -9.17 -24.84 1.78
C ASP A 492 -8.97 -25.40 3.19
N ASN A 493 -10.10 -25.68 3.85
CA ASN A 493 -10.17 -26.18 5.21
C ASN A 493 -11.19 -27.33 5.32
N PRO A 494 -11.28 -28.06 6.45
CA PRO A 494 -12.23 -29.18 6.62
C PRO A 494 -13.71 -28.80 6.52
N LYS A 495 -14.07 -27.51 6.59
CA LYS A 495 -15.44 -27.02 6.37
C LYS A 495 -15.72 -26.62 4.92
N LYS A 496 -14.68 -26.57 4.07
CA LYS A 496 -14.67 -26.08 2.68
C LYS A 496 -15.48 -24.78 2.55
N MET A 497 -15.10 -23.80 3.36
CA MET A 497 -15.84 -22.58 3.67
C MET A 497 -14.85 -21.44 3.86
N SER A 498 -14.99 -20.33 3.13
CA SER A 498 -14.19 -19.14 3.37
C SER A 498 -14.52 -18.53 4.72
N TYR A 499 -13.52 -18.05 5.45
CA TYR A 499 -13.70 -17.21 6.63
C TYR A 499 -13.71 -15.70 6.28
N VAL A 500 -13.56 -15.35 5.00
CA VAL A 500 -13.73 -13.99 4.46
C VAL A 500 -15.12 -13.84 3.87
N VAL A 501 -15.90 -12.90 4.40
CA VAL A 501 -17.32 -12.74 4.09
C VAL A 501 -17.53 -12.17 2.69
N GLY A 502 -18.36 -12.83 1.89
CA GLY A 502 -18.57 -12.50 0.47
C GLY A 502 -17.50 -13.04 -0.48
N TYR A 503 -16.52 -13.81 0.01
CA TYR A 503 -15.55 -14.54 -0.82
C TYR A 503 -15.91 -16.02 -0.95
N GLY A 504 -15.74 -16.59 -2.15
CA GLY A 504 -16.07 -17.99 -2.43
C GLY A 504 -17.56 -18.32 -2.39
N LYS A 505 -17.91 -19.60 -2.53
CA LYS A 505 -19.31 -20.08 -2.61
C LYS A 505 -20.01 -20.23 -1.25
N LYS A 506 -19.25 -20.24 -0.15
CA LYS A 506 -19.72 -20.54 1.21
C LYS A 506 -18.88 -19.77 2.22
N TYR A 507 -19.51 -18.91 3.00
CA TYR A 507 -18.87 -18.00 3.97
C TYR A 507 -19.85 -17.68 5.12
N PRO A 508 -19.38 -17.21 6.30
CA PRO A 508 -20.22 -16.82 7.43
C PRO A 508 -21.26 -15.76 7.05
N ARG A 509 -22.48 -15.88 7.59
CA ARG A 509 -23.58 -14.93 7.33
C ARG A 509 -24.21 -14.39 8.61
N ARG A 510 -23.63 -14.68 9.78
CA ARG A 510 -24.19 -14.37 11.10
C ARG A 510 -23.11 -13.83 12.04
N LEU A 511 -22.45 -12.76 11.60
CA LEU A 511 -21.29 -12.14 12.24
C LEU A 511 -21.69 -11.50 13.58
N HIS A 512 -20.74 -11.47 14.52
CA HIS A 512 -20.84 -10.62 15.70
C HIS A 512 -20.53 -9.17 15.31
N HIS A 513 -21.48 -8.49 14.63
CA HIS A 513 -21.29 -7.13 14.16
C HIS A 513 -22.61 -6.33 14.18
N ARG A 514 -22.64 -5.23 14.95
CA ARG A 514 -23.86 -4.45 15.21
C ARG A 514 -24.46 -3.85 13.93
N GLY A 515 -23.62 -3.25 13.07
CA GLY A 515 -24.04 -2.66 11.81
C GLY A 515 -24.40 -3.68 10.70
N ALA A 516 -23.92 -4.92 10.79
CA ALA A 516 -24.26 -5.98 9.82
C ALA A 516 -25.63 -6.58 10.14
N SER A 517 -25.82 -6.93 11.42
CA SER A 517 -27.01 -7.60 11.95
C SER A 517 -28.27 -6.71 12.01
N THR A 518 -28.10 -5.39 12.06
CA THR A 518 -29.21 -4.42 12.18
C THR A 518 -29.63 -3.90 10.79
N PRO A 519 -30.90 -4.04 10.36
CA PRO A 519 -31.33 -3.59 9.04
C PRO A 519 -31.14 -2.09 8.80
N HIS A 520 -30.72 -1.73 7.58
CA HIS A 520 -30.75 -0.36 7.10
C HIS A 520 -32.12 -0.06 6.46
N ASN A 521 -33.11 0.27 7.30
CA ASN A 521 -34.52 0.45 6.90
C ASN A 521 -35.13 1.78 7.40
N GLY A 522 -34.30 2.77 7.76
CA GLY A 522 -34.73 4.07 8.28
C GLY A 522 -35.24 4.08 9.73
N ILE A 523 -35.59 2.93 10.31
CA ILE A 523 -36.05 2.83 11.70
C ILE A 523 -34.84 2.91 12.64
N LYS A 524 -34.85 3.86 13.58
CA LYS A 524 -33.89 3.92 14.70
C LYS A 524 -34.25 2.91 15.78
N TYR A 525 -33.28 2.10 16.21
CA TYR A 525 -33.41 1.14 17.30
C TYR A 525 -32.80 1.67 18.60
N SER A 526 -33.48 1.45 19.73
CA SER A 526 -32.95 1.78 21.06
C SER A 526 -31.87 0.80 21.51
N CYS A 527 -31.05 1.21 22.49
CA CYS A 527 -29.95 0.44 23.10
C CYS A 527 -30.23 -1.08 23.23
N THR A 528 -31.31 -1.45 23.92
CA THR A 528 -31.74 -2.84 24.12
C THR A 528 -32.71 -3.33 23.04
N GLY A 529 -33.40 -2.43 22.33
CA GLY A 529 -34.30 -2.77 21.22
C GLY A 529 -33.60 -3.47 20.05
N GLY A 530 -32.29 -3.24 19.88
CA GLY A 530 -31.45 -3.97 18.93
C GLY A 530 -31.08 -5.40 19.34
N TYR A 531 -31.34 -5.84 20.58
CA TYR A 531 -31.12 -7.24 20.99
C TYR A 531 -31.89 -8.24 20.13
N LYS A 532 -33.02 -7.85 19.54
CA LYS A 532 -33.76 -8.69 18.58
C LYS A 532 -32.93 -9.03 17.34
N TRP A 533 -32.06 -8.13 16.91
CA TRP A 533 -31.12 -8.33 15.81
C TRP A 533 -29.89 -9.12 16.25
N ARG A 534 -29.32 -8.81 17.42
CA ARG A 534 -28.26 -9.62 18.05
C ARG A 534 -28.64 -11.10 18.10
N ASN A 535 -29.82 -11.38 18.64
CA ASN A 535 -30.31 -12.72 18.92
C ASN A 535 -30.97 -13.40 17.69
N ALA A 536 -31.05 -12.73 16.53
CA ALA A 536 -31.77 -13.23 15.35
C ALA A 536 -31.20 -14.56 14.83
N LYS A 537 -32.09 -15.55 14.59
CA LYS A 537 -31.69 -16.86 14.04
C LYS A 537 -31.32 -16.83 12.56
N GLY A 538 -31.76 -15.81 11.81
CA GLY A 538 -31.42 -15.62 10.40
C GLY A 538 -30.00 -15.09 10.15
N ALA A 539 -29.69 -14.96 8.86
CA ALA A 539 -28.52 -14.23 8.34
C ALA A 539 -28.61 -12.74 8.67
N ASP A 540 -27.46 -12.05 8.63
CA ASP A 540 -27.37 -10.60 8.73
C ASP A 540 -28.03 -9.93 7.50
N PRO A 541 -28.87 -8.90 7.69
CA PRO A 541 -29.52 -8.17 6.60
C PRO A 541 -28.53 -7.39 5.74
N ASN A 542 -27.44 -6.89 6.33
CA ASN A 542 -26.40 -6.16 5.61
C ASN A 542 -25.15 -7.05 5.49
N LEU A 543 -24.75 -7.40 4.26
CA LEU A 543 -23.55 -8.20 4.03
C LEU A 543 -22.29 -7.36 4.26
N LEU A 544 -21.49 -7.74 5.27
CA LEU A 544 -20.19 -7.14 5.58
C LEU A 544 -19.09 -7.74 4.70
N VAL A 545 -19.12 -7.38 3.41
CA VAL A 545 -18.14 -7.86 2.42
C VAL A 545 -16.71 -7.55 2.87
N GLY A 546 -15.84 -8.56 2.84
CA GLY A 546 -14.43 -8.44 3.19
C GLY A 546 -14.06 -8.74 4.64
N ALA A 547 -15.03 -8.80 5.56
CA ALA A 547 -14.75 -9.13 6.95
C ALA A 547 -14.15 -10.54 7.06
N MET A 548 -12.97 -10.64 7.67
CA MET A 548 -12.40 -11.90 8.13
C MET A 548 -12.89 -12.14 9.55
N VAL A 549 -13.67 -13.20 9.76
CA VAL A 549 -14.11 -13.57 11.11
C VAL A 549 -12.97 -14.21 11.92
N GLY A 550 -13.05 -14.17 13.25
CA GLY A 550 -12.05 -14.76 14.14
C GLY A 550 -11.66 -16.21 13.83
N GLY A 551 -12.60 -17.02 13.33
CA GLY A 551 -12.34 -18.33 12.72
C GLY A 551 -12.71 -19.55 13.57
N PRO A 552 -12.21 -20.75 13.21
CA PRO A 552 -12.55 -22.01 13.87
C PRO A 552 -11.86 -22.17 15.23
N ASP A 553 -12.24 -23.21 15.98
CA ASP A 553 -11.50 -23.70 17.14
C ASP A 553 -10.29 -24.57 16.71
N LYS A 554 -9.51 -25.02 17.71
CA LYS A 554 -8.36 -25.92 17.54
C LYS A 554 -8.67 -27.29 16.90
N ASN A 555 -9.95 -27.62 16.69
CA ASN A 555 -10.43 -28.87 16.11
C ASN A 555 -11.05 -28.65 14.71
N ASP A 556 -10.78 -27.52 14.06
CA ASP A 556 -11.39 -27.08 12.79
C ASP A 556 -12.93 -26.90 12.87
N GLN A 557 -13.50 -26.74 14.07
CA GLN A 557 -14.93 -26.54 14.25
C GLN A 557 -15.28 -25.06 14.25
N PHE A 558 -16.17 -24.68 13.33
CA PHE A 558 -16.71 -23.33 13.19
C PHE A 558 -18.23 -23.36 13.27
N LYS A 559 -18.81 -22.37 13.96
CA LYS A 559 -20.25 -22.19 14.14
C LYS A 559 -20.67 -20.80 13.69
N ASP A 560 -21.36 -20.69 12.55
CA ASP A 560 -21.91 -19.43 12.01
C ASP A 560 -23.06 -18.91 12.90
N ALA A 561 -22.70 -18.17 13.94
CA ALA A 561 -23.62 -17.70 14.98
C ALA A 561 -23.12 -16.44 15.69
N ARG A 562 -23.97 -15.42 15.65
CA ARG A 562 -23.72 -14.06 16.15
C ARG A 562 -23.36 -13.93 17.62
N LEU A 563 -23.61 -14.95 18.45
CA LEU A 563 -23.24 -14.94 19.88
C LEU A 563 -21.88 -15.62 20.16
N THR A 564 -21.30 -16.37 19.21
CA THR A 564 -19.95 -16.93 19.31
C THR A 564 -18.92 -15.93 18.76
N TYR A 565 -18.78 -14.80 19.45
CA TYR A 565 -17.90 -13.66 19.09
C TYR A 565 -16.46 -14.10 18.79
N ALA A 566 -15.87 -14.93 19.66
CA ALA A 566 -14.52 -15.50 19.48
C ALA A 566 -14.29 -16.27 18.16
N GLN A 567 -15.36 -16.62 17.43
CA GLN A 567 -15.30 -17.17 16.07
C GLN A 567 -15.86 -16.23 14.99
N ASN A 568 -16.89 -15.44 15.30
CA ASN A 568 -17.74 -14.73 14.32
C ASN A 568 -17.53 -13.20 14.29
N GLU A 569 -16.65 -12.67 15.12
CA GLU A 569 -16.28 -11.26 15.16
C GLU A 569 -15.11 -10.98 14.20
N PRO A 570 -15.22 -9.99 13.30
CA PRO A 570 -14.09 -9.43 12.57
C PRO A 570 -13.45 -8.26 13.34
N THR A 571 -12.18 -7.98 13.08
CA THR A 571 -11.42 -6.89 13.74
C THR A 571 -10.55 -6.13 12.73
N LEU A 572 -10.27 -4.85 12.98
CA LEU A 572 -9.33 -4.04 12.18
C LEU A 572 -7.98 -4.75 12.02
N VAL A 573 -7.43 -5.27 13.12
CA VAL A 573 -6.11 -5.90 13.16
C VAL A 573 -6.05 -7.18 12.32
N GLY A 574 -7.11 -8.01 12.36
CA GLY A 574 -7.22 -9.21 11.55
C GLY A 574 -7.35 -8.88 10.07
N ASN A 575 -8.18 -7.90 9.72
CA ASN A 575 -8.35 -7.47 8.33
C ASN A 575 -7.12 -6.74 7.77
N ALA A 576 -6.34 -6.03 8.58
CA ALA A 576 -5.10 -5.37 8.16
C ALA A 576 -4.01 -6.42 7.85
N GLY A 577 -3.85 -7.42 8.71
CA GLY A 577 -2.98 -8.56 8.44
C GLY A 577 -3.42 -9.38 7.21
N LEU A 578 -4.73 -9.55 6.99
CA LEU A 578 -5.26 -10.20 5.80
C LEU A 578 -4.92 -9.41 4.52
N VAL A 579 -5.18 -8.11 4.49
CA VAL A 579 -4.84 -7.24 3.35
C VAL A 579 -3.34 -7.32 3.02
N ALA A 580 -2.49 -7.23 4.05
CA ALA A 580 -1.05 -7.34 3.90
C ALA A 580 -0.61 -8.71 3.34
N ALA A 581 -1.16 -9.82 3.85
CA ALA A 581 -0.86 -11.17 3.37
C ALA A 581 -1.37 -11.42 1.93
N LEU A 582 -2.55 -10.90 1.57
CA LEU A 582 -3.12 -11.05 0.23
C LEU A 582 -2.31 -10.30 -0.84
N VAL A 583 -1.85 -9.07 -0.55
CA VAL A 583 -1.00 -8.33 -1.49
C VAL A 583 0.43 -8.89 -1.53
N ALA A 584 0.94 -9.50 -0.46
CA ALA A 584 2.19 -10.26 -0.52
C ALA A 584 2.06 -11.47 -1.46
N LEU A 585 0.98 -12.26 -1.34
CA LEU A 585 0.80 -13.52 -2.07
C LEU A 585 0.27 -13.42 -3.50
N THR A 586 -0.35 -12.30 -3.90
CA THR A 586 -0.86 -12.14 -5.28
C THR A 586 0.27 -12.12 -6.31
N ASN A 587 0.02 -12.78 -7.44
CA ASN A 587 0.86 -12.72 -8.64
C ASN A 587 0.54 -11.48 -9.49
N SER A 588 -0.55 -10.75 -9.20
CA SER A 588 -0.88 -9.50 -9.88
C SER A 588 0.20 -8.46 -9.65
N GLY A 589 0.85 -8.02 -10.74
CA GLY A 589 2.01 -7.14 -10.69
C GLY A 589 3.37 -7.84 -10.58
N ARG A 590 3.43 -9.17 -10.41
CA ARG A 590 4.66 -9.94 -10.67
C ARG A 590 4.82 -10.14 -12.18
N GLY A 591 6.01 -9.88 -12.69
CA GLY A 591 6.36 -10.03 -14.10
C GLY A 591 7.88 -10.07 -14.29
N ALA A 592 8.34 -10.44 -15.48
CA ALA A 592 9.78 -10.51 -15.77
C ALA A 592 10.46 -9.15 -15.53
N GLY A 593 11.50 -9.12 -14.70
CA GLY A 593 12.21 -7.91 -14.30
C GLY A 593 11.56 -7.10 -13.16
N VAL A 594 10.37 -7.47 -12.67
CA VAL A 594 9.76 -6.84 -11.49
C VAL A 594 10.28 -7.51 -10.23
N THR A 595 10.77 -6.70 -9.28
CA THR A 595 11.29 -7.18 -7.99
C THR A 595 10.15 -7.59 -7.06
N ALA A 596 10.40 -8.56 -6.16
CA ALA A 596 9.35 -9.10 -5.30
C ALA A 596 8.74 -8.04 -4.36
N VAL A 597 9.61 -7.16 -3.82
CA VAL A 597 9.25 -5.94 -3.09
C VAL A 597 9.92 -4.70 -3.72
N ASP A 598 9.35 -3.53 -3.47
CA ASP A 598 10.03 -2.24 -3.69
C ASP A 598 11.24 -2.13 -2.75
N LYS A 599 12.44 -2.18 -3.31
CA LYS A 599 13.70 -2.11 -2.55
C LYS A 599 13.96 -0.70 -1.98
N ASN A 600 13.46 0.34 -2.63
CA ASN A 600 13.98 1.70 -2.52
C ASN A 600 13.07 2.64 -1.71
N THR A 601 11.76 2.44 -1.77
CA THR A 601 10.79 3.42 -1.22
C THR A 601 10.92 3.59 0.30
N MET A 602 11.10 2.50 1.04
CA MET A 602 11.33 2.55 2.51
C MET A 602 12.57 3.34 2.90
N PHE A 603 13.61 3.37 2.06
CA PHE A 603 14.88 4.03 2.36
C PHE A 603 14.99 5.44 1.77
N SER A 604 13.93 5.98 1.17
CA SER A 604 14.02 7.25 0.41
C SER A 604 14.26 8.51 1.25
N ALA A 605 14.17 8.44 2.58
CA ALA A 605 14.64 9.48 3.49
C ALA A 605 16.00 9.16 4.16
N VAL A 606 16.51 7.93 4.03
CA VAL A 606 17.76 7.48 4.65
C VAL A 606 18.96 8.01 3.87
N PRO A 607 19.92 8.72 4.50
CA PRO A 607 21.12 9.19 3.81
C PRO A 607 21.96 8.05 3.24
N PRO A 608 22.71 8.25 2.13
CA PRO A 608 23.72 7.30 1.69
C PRO A 608 24.73 7.03 2.81
N MET A 609 24.79 5.79 3.30
CA MET A 609 25.63 5.41 4.44
C MET A 609 27.09 5.11 4.07
N PHE A 610 27.40 5.14 2.77
CA PHE A 610 28.76 5.20 2.24
C PHE A 610 28.91 6.51 1.45
N PRO A 611 30.10 7.14 1.42
CA PRO A 611 30.36 8.22 0.49
C PRO A 611 30.11 7.74 -0.94
N ALA A 612 29.59 8.62 -1.79
CA ALA A 612 29.46 8.31 -3.21
C ALA A 612 30.82 7.87 -3.75
N THR A 613 30.86 6.78 -4.53
CA THR A 613 32.09 6.35 -5.22
C THR A 613 32.67 7.56 -5.95
N PRO A 614 33.95 7.90 -5.76
CA PRO A 614 34.54 9.04 -6.45
C PRO A 614 34.34 8.88 -7.96
N PRO A 615 34.16 9.99 -8.70
CA PRO A 615 34.03 9.92 -10.16
C PRO A 615 35.23 9.14 -10.72
N PRO A 616 35.04 8.33 -11.78
CA PRO A 616 36.13 7.57 -12.37
C PRO A 616 37.28 8.54 -12.70
N PRO A 617 38.54 8.17 -12.41
CA PRO A 617 39.67 9.05 -12.66
C PRO A 617 39.64 9.52 -14.12
N SER A 618 40.03 10.77 -14.34
CA SER A 618 40.10 11.34 -15.69
C SER A 618 40.86 10.38 -16.61
N LYS A 619 40.34 10.17 -17.83
CA LYS A 619 40.98 9.31 -18.84
C LYS A 619 42.48 9.65 -18.88
N TRP A 620 43.32 8.68 -18.52
CA TRP A 620 44.76 8.84 -18.50
C TRP A 620 45.22 9.31 -19.89
N LYS A 621 45.75 10.52 -19.95
CA LYS A 621 46.43 11.04 -21.13
C LYS A 621 47.92 10.66 -20.99
N PRO A 622 48.52 10.00 -22.00
CA PRO A 622 49.97 9.77 -22.04
C PRO A 622 50.77 11.08 -21.97
#